data_AF-A0A1A8IVY1-F1
#
_entry.id   AF-A0A1A8IVY1-F1
#
_cell.length_a   1.000
_cell.length_b   1.000
_cell.length_c   1.000
_cell.angle_alpha   90.00
_cell.angle_beta   90.00
_cell.angle_gamma   90.00
#
_symmetry.space_group_name_H-M   'P 1'
#
loop_
_entity.id
_entity.type
_entity.pdbx_description
1 polymer ?
#
loop_
_entity_poly.entity_id
_entity_poly.type
_entity_poly.pdbx_seq_one_letter_code
_entity_poly.pdbx_strand_id
1 'polypeptide(L)'
;ELGSGDSFTWAELKLSRVHFTHLNDKSRAGDFSLRVADPQLFSQPAKVPVQAVSMQPPRVVTLAPLTLDSPRLLATITKSVLHIEDLDNPADVFIMVLEPPRHGRLTRLHGDRGLSRFKLEELSQEQIQYVHDVSEGTEDSLVLQVNDGHSYQNVLLQIHITHKSQDSPHLVT
;
A
#
# COMPACT_ATOMS: atom_id res chain seq x y z
N GLU A 1 12.75 27.95 -11.88
CA GLU A 1 11.39 27.47 -12.15
C GLU A 1 10.72 28.44 -13.10
N LEU A 2 9.86 27.96 -14.00
CA LEU A 2 9.10 28.82 -14.92
C LEU A 2 7.71 29.05 -14.34
N GLY A 3 7.31 30.31 -14.23
CA GLY A 3 5.98 30.74 -13.80
C GLY A 3 5.04 31.04 -14.97
N SER A 4 3.81 31.43 -14.62
CA SER A 4 2.82 31.87 -15.60
C SER A 4 3.30 33.15 -16.31
N GLY A 5 3.41 33.09 -17.63
CA GLY A 5 3.85 34.21 -18.47
C GLY A 5 5.32 34.13 -18.88
N ASP A 6 6.09 33.20 -18.29
CA ASP A 6 7.46 32.96 -18.72
C ASP A 6 7.49 32.28 -20.11
N SER A 7 8.64 32.38 -20.76
CA SER A 7 8.85 31.82 -22.10
C SER A 7 10.18 31.08 -22.16
N PHE A 8 10.25 30.11 -23.05
CA PHE A 8 11.46 29.37 -23.37
C PHE A 8 11.49 29.10 -24.88
N THR A 9 12.67 28.86 -25.40
CA THR A 9 12.92 28.62 -26.81
C THR A 9 12.81 27.14 -27.16
N TRP A 10 12.56 26.87 -28.43
CA TRP A 10 12.62 25.51 -28.98
C TRP A 10 14.00 24.86 -28.78
N ALA A 11 15.08 25.65 -28.84
CA ALA A 11 16.44 25.16 -28.60
C ALA A 11 16.63 24.68 -27.15
N GLU A 12 16.10 25.42 -26.16
CA GLU A 12 16.15 25.03 -24.75
C GLU A 12 15.36 23.75 -24.48
N LEU A 13 14.19 23.59 -25.11
CA LEU A 13 13.40 22.36 -25.00
C LEU A 13 14.13 21.17 -25.61
N LYS A 14 14.75 21.31 -26.80
CA LYS A 14 15.54 20.23 -27.44
C LYS A 14 16.77 19.83 -26.63
N LEU A 15 17.39 20.78 -25.94
CA LEU A 15 18.55 20.54 -25.09
C LEU A 15 18.15 20.09 -23.66
N SER A 16 16.89 19.77 -23.43
CA SER A 16 16.32 19.36 -22.13
C SER A 16 16.57 20.36 -20.99
N ARG A 17 16.78 21.64 -21.32
CA ARG A 17 16.93 22.71 -20.32
C ARG A 17 15.60 23.08 -19.66
N VAL A 18 14.50 22.76 -20.34
CA VAL A 18 13.15 22.86 -19.79
C VAL A 18 12.60 21.44 -19.70
N HIS A 19 12.19 21.05 -18.50
CA HIS A 19 11.55 19.77 -18.23
C HIS A 19 10.49 19.97 -17.14
N PHE A 20 9.51 19.07 -17.13
CA PHE A 20 8.53 19.01 -16.06
C PHE A 20 9.10 18.18 -14.90
N THR A 21 8.95 18.70 -13.69
CA THR A 21 9.30 17.98 -12.45
C THR A 21 8.03 17.87 -11.61
N HIS A 22 7.58 16.64 -11.34
CA HIS A 22 6.50 16.42 -10.40
C HIS A 22 7.01 16.61 -8.96
N LEU A 23 6.19 17.23 -8.12
CA LEU A 23 6.48 17.39 -6.70
C LEU A 23 5.64 16.37 -5.92
N ASN A 24 6.28 15.63 -5.01
CA ASN A 24 5.67 14.52 -4.28
C ASN A 24 4.41 14.92 -3.45
N ASP A 25 4.25 16.21 -3.13
CA ASP A 25 3.11 16.75 -2.39
C ASP A 25 1.93 17.19 -3.27
N LYS A 26 2.05 17.08 -4.60
CA LYS A 26 1.02 17.49 -5.57
C LYS A 26 0.28 16.29 -6.14
N SER A 27 -0.94 16.56 -6.64
CA SER A 27 -1.72 15.60 -7.42
C SER A 27 -0.86 15.00 -8.53
N ARG A 28 -0.99 13.68 -8.72
CA ARG A 28 -0.30 12.95 -9.79
C ARG A 28 -0.92 13.22 -11.16
N ALA A 29 -2.20 13.59 -11.20
CA ALA A 29 -2.88 14.00 -12.42
C ALA A 29 -2.99 15.52 -12.46
N GLY A 30 -2.67 16.12 -13.61
CA GLY A 30 -2.83 17.55 -13.83
C GLY A 30 -2.67 17.91 -15.30
N ASP A 31 -2.74 19.21 -15.59
CA ASP A 31 -2.42 19.75 -16.90
C ASP A 31 -1.73 21.11 -16.76
N PHE A 32 -0.93 21.46 -17.76
CA PHE A 32 -0.46 22.83 -17.97
C PHE A 32 -0.75 23.23 -19.41
N SER A 33 -0.81 24.53 -19.68
CA SER A 33 -1.06 25.04 -21.03
C SER A 33 0.18 25.70 -21.61
N LEU A 34 0.49 25.38 -22.87
CA LEU A 34 1.53 26.04 -23.64
C LEU A 34 0.92 26.71 -24.86
N ARG A 35 1.50 27.83 -25.28
CA ARG A 35 1.26 28.40 -26.61
C ARG A 35 2.60 28.64 -27.28
N VAL A 36 2.62 28.57 -28.60
CA VAL A 36 3.79 28.98 -29.38
C VAL A 36 3.62 30.41 -29.84
N ALA A 37 4.72 31.13 -29.93
CA ALA A 37 4.75 32.51 -30.38
C ALA A 37 5.93 32.73 -31.31
N ASP A 38 5.74 33.60 -32.29
CA ASP A 38 6.81 34.28 -33.00
C ASP A 38 6.82 35.77 -32.59
N PRO A 39 7.72 36.61 -33.12
CA PRO A 39 7.77 38.03 -32.75
C PRO A 39 6.49 38.85 -33.03
N GLN A 40 5.53 38.32 -33.80
CA GLN A 40 4.35 39.03 -34.28
C GLN A 40 3.03 38.37 -33.84
N LEU A 41 3.01 37.05 -33.66
CA LEU A 41 1.80 36.25 -33.49
C LEU A 41 1.92 35.22 -32.35
N PHE A 42 0.76 34.86 -31.80
CA PHE A 42 0.60 33.81 -30.80
C PHE A 42 -0.41 32.77 -31.29
N SER A 43 -0.15 31.49 -31.01
CA SER A 43 -1.15 30.44 -31.15
C SER A 43 -2.19 30.51 -30.03
N GLN A 44 -3.29 29.76 -30.20
CA GLN A 44 -4.14 29.41 -29.07
C GLN A 44 -3.36 28.54 -28.07
N PRO A 45 -3.63 28.64 -26.76
CA PRO A 45 -3.06 27.73 -25.76
C PRO A 45 -3.53 26.29 -25.97
N ALA A 46 -2.60 25.35 -25.96
CA ALA A 46 -2.84 23.92 -25.97
C ALA A 46 -2.59 23.35 -24.56
N LYS A 47 -3.52 22.52 -24.07
CA LYS A 47 -3.36 21.78 -22.83
C LYS A 47 -2.45 20.57 -23.02
N VAL A 48 -1.53 20.40 -22.09
CA VAL A 48 -0.63 19.25 -21.99
C VAL A 48 -1.02 18.50 -20.71
N PRO A 49 -1.71 17.34 -20.83
CA PRO A 49 -2.01 16.52 -19.67
C PRO A 49 -0.72 15.88 -19.15
N VAL A 50 -0.63 15.75 -17.83
CA VAL A 50 0.49 15.11 -17.14
C VAL A 50 -0.04 14.10 -16.14
N GLN A 51 0.56 12.92 -16.18
CA GLN A 51 0.33 11.88 -15.19
C GLN A 51 1.69 11.47 -14.61
N ALA A 52 1.92 11.81 -13.33
CA ALA A 52 3.03 11.28 -12.57
C ALA A 52 2.73 9.83 -12.18
N VAL A 53 3.70 8.96 -12.43
CA VAL A 53 3.63 7.53 -12.16
C VAL A 53 4.60 7.17 -11.02
N SER A 54 4.36 6.06 -10.33
CA SER A 54 5.36 5.54 -9.39
C SER A 54 6.54 5.01 -10.19
N MET A 55 7.75 5.27 -9.71
CA MET A 55 9.00 4.79 -10.30
C MET A 55 9.71 3.79 -9.40
N GLN A 56 9.24 3.59 -8.16
CA GLN A 56 9.81 2.62 -7.23
C GLN A 56 8.73 1.66 -6.74
N PRO A 57 9.01 0.35 -6.67
CA PRO A 57 8.05 -0.58 -6.13
C PRO A 57 7.93 -0.42 -4.60
N PRO A 58 6.75 -0.74 -4.03
CA PRO A 58 6.61 -0.82 -2.58
C PRO A 58 7.50 -1.95 -2.04
N ARG A 59 8.13 -1.69 -0.89
CA ARG A 59 9.08 -2.59 -0.24
C ARG A 59 8.50 -3.16 1.04
N VAL A 60 8.53 -4.49 1.16
CA VAL A 60 8.22 -5.19 2.41
C VAL A 60 9.47 -5.19 3.28
N VAL A 61 9.46 -4.36 4.33
CA VAL A 61 10.57 -4.18 5.27
C VAL A 61 10.60 -5.30 6.32
N THR A 62 9.42 -5.69 6.80
CA THR A 62 9.25 -6.76 7.79
C THR A 62 8.14 -7.69 7.33
N LEU A 63 8.40 -9.00 7.38
CA LEU A 63 7.41 -10.06 7.20
C LEU A 63 7.73 -11.19 8.19
N ALA A 64 7.02 -11.22 9.30
CA ALA A 64 7.14 -12.24 10.34
C ALA A 64 5.80 -12.98 10.53
N PRO A 65 5.81 -14.20 11.08
CA PRO A 65 4.57 -14.89 11.41
C PRO A 65 3.73 -14.10 12.42
N LEU A 66 2.41 -14.09 12.22
CA LEU A 66 1.46 -13.57 13.19
C LEU A 66 1.16 -14.66 14.22
N THR A 67 1.52 -14.43 15.48
CA THR A 67 1.22 -15.38 16.57
C THR A 67 -0.10 -15.02 17.25
N LEU A 68 -0.97 -16.01 17.42
CA LEU A 68 -2.23 -15.92 18.14
C LEU A 68 -2.19 -16.81 19.39
N ASP A 69 -2.33 -16.21 20.57
CA ASP A 69 -2.33 -16.94 21.84
C ASP A 69 -3.75 -17.33 22.28
N SER A 70 -4.05 -18.62 22.40
CA SER A 70 -5.30 -19.08 23.00
C SER A 70 -5.42 -18.63 24.47
N PRO A 71 -6.55 -18.03 24.91
CA PRO A 71 -7.89 -18.06 24.30
C PRO A 71 -8.22 -16.87 23.39
N ARG A 72 -7.26 -16.02 23.00
CA ARG A 72 -7.53 -14.91 22.09
C ARG A 72 -7.85 -15.47 20.71
N LEU A 73 -9.00 -15.07 20.18
CA LEU A 73 -9.45 -15.42 18.84
C LEU A 73 -9.06 -14.37 17.80
N LEU A 74 -8.33 -13.32 18.20
CA LEU A 74 -7.89 -12.25 17.30
C LEU A 74 -6.48 -11.77 17.62
N ALA A 75 -5.77 -11.33 16.57
CA ALA A 75 -4.46 -10.71 16.66
C ALA A 75 -4.32 -9.59 15.64
N THR A 76 -3.88 -8.41 16.10
CA THR A 76 -3.62 -7.24 15.26
C THR A 76 -2.34 -7.43 14.44
N ILE A 77 -2.38 -7.03 13.18
CA ILE A 77 -1.20 -6.99 12.32
C ILE A 77 -0.47 -5.67 12.58
N THR A 78 0.62 -5.74 13.34
CA THR A 78 1.48 -4.60 13.66
C THR A 78 2.69 -4.52 12.72
N LYS A 79 3.48 -3.45 12.81
CA LYS A 79 4.73 -3.30 12.03
C LYS A 79 5.78 -4.37 12.35
N SER A 80 5.72 -5.02 13.51
CA SER A 80 6.62 -6.14 13.81
C SER A 80 6.26 -7.41 13.03
N VAL A 81 5.03 -7.50 12.52
CA VAL A 81 4.54 -8.62 11.71
C VAL A 81 4.63 -8.28 10.22
N LEU A 82 4.07 -7.14 9.81
CA LEU A 82 4.08 -6.68 8.43
C LEU A 82 4.36 -5.18 8.37
N HIS A 83 5.53 -4.81 7.85
CA HIS A 83 5.89 -3.42 7.59
C HIS A 83 6.19 -3.23 6.11
N ILE A 84 5.51 -2.26 5.50
CA ILE A 84 5.62 -1.92 4.10
C ILE A 84 5.97 -0.43 4.01
N GLU A 85 6.92 -0.10 3.15
CA GLU A 85 7.33 1.27 2.83
C GLU A 85 7.28 1.50 1.33
N ASP A 86 6.98 2.72 0.94
CA ASP A 86 7.04 3.19 -0.43
C ASP A 86 7.55 4.64 -0.39
N LEU A 87 8.58 4.95 -1.20
CA LEU A 87 9.34 6.19 -1.05
C LEU A 87 8.77 7.35 -1.88
N ASP A 88 7.97 7.07 -2.90
CA ASP A 88 7.44 8.07 -3.82
C ASP A 88 5.90 8.13 -3.84
N ASN A 89 5.17 7.07 -3.48
CA ASN A 89 3.70 7.11 -3.42
C ASN A 89 3.02 6.25 -2.34
N PRO A 90 3.41 6.35 -1.05
CA PRO A 90 2.83 5.54 0.02
C PRO A 90 1.31 5.68 0.20
N ALA A 91 0.72 6.83 -0.16
CA ALA A 91 -0.73 7.06 -0.09
C ALA A 91 -1.54 6.23 -1.12
N ASP A 92 -0.91 5.85 -2.23
CA ASP A 92 -1.55 5.07 -3.28
C ASP A 92 -1.52 3.58 -2.94
N VAL A 93 -0.53 3.14 -2.15
CA VAL A 93 -0.32 1.75 -1.77
C VAL A 93 -1.55 1.14 -1.10
N PHE A 94 -1.94 -0.02 -1.60
CA PHE A 94 -2.99 -0.86 -1.06
C PHE A 94 -2.54 -2.31 -1.01
N ILE A 95 -3.15 -3.07 -0.11
CA ILE A 95 -2.91 -4.49 0.07
C ILE A 95 -4.20 -5.23 -0.28
N MET A 96 -4.10 -6.29 -1.08
CA MET A 96 -5.21 -7.18 -1.41
C MET A 96 -4.95 -8.57 -0.85
N VAL A 97 -5.99 -9.22 -0.35
CA VAL A 97 -5.96 -10.65 0.00
C VAL A 97 -6.26 -11.44 -1.27
N LEU A 98 -5.23 -12.07 -1.84
CA LEU A 98 -5.39 -12.93 -3.03
C LEU A 98 -5.91 -14.31 -2.64
N GLU A 99 -5.33 -14.89 -1.59
CA GLU A 99 -5.75 -16.17 -1.04
C GLU A 99 -6.10 -15.94 0.44
N PRO A 100 -7.38 -16.07 0.83
CA PRO A 100 -7.79 -15.86 2.21
C PRO A 100 -7.31 -17.01 3.11
N PRO A 101 -7.20 -16.76 4.42
CA PRO A 101 -6.90 -17.81 5.40
C PRO A 101 -7.98 -18.90 5.43
N ARG A 102 -7.59 -20.11 5.82
CA ARG A 102 -8.49 -21.26 5.93
C ARG A 102 -9.23 -21.31 7.26
N HIS A 103 -8.58 -20.85 8.34
CA HIS A 103 -9.06 -20.97 9.72
C HIS A 103 -9.47 -19.61 10.30
N GLY A 104 -9.80 -18.64 9.46
CA GLY A 104 -10.15 -17.30 9.92
C GLY A 104 -10.38 -16.31 8.81
N ARG A 105 -10.28 -15.02 9.15
CA ARG A 105 -10.41 -13.91 8.20
C ARG A 105 -9.67 -12.68 8.69
N LEU A 106 -9.29 -11.81 7.77
CA LEU A 106 -8.92 -10.45 8.13
C LEU A 106 -10.17 -9.59 8.36
N THR A 107 -10.09 -8.68 9.33
CA THR A 107 -11.12 -7.67 9.61
C THR A 107 -10.45 -6.34 9.94
N ARG A 108 -11.19 -5.24 9.80
CA ARG A 108 -10.82 -3.98 10.46
C ARG A 108 -11.05 -4.11 11.97
N LEU A 109 -10.34 -3.33 12.78
CA LEU A 109 -10.66 -3.20 14.21
C LEU A 109 -12.14 -2.88 14.39
N HIS A 110 -12.80 -3.60 15.30
CA HIS A 110 -14.24 -3.51 15.59
C HIS A 110 -15.17 -3.87 14.43
N GLY A 111 -14.64 -4.36 13.31
CA GLY A 111 -15.41 -4.92 12.20
C GLY A 111 -15.60 -6.43 12.35
N ASP A 112 -16.68 -6.93 11.74
CA ASP A 112 -17.01 -8.36 11.70
C ASP A 112 -16.85 -8.97 10.29
N ARG A 113 -16.90 -8.13 9.26
CA ARG A 113 -16.83 -8.52 7.84
C ARG A 113 -15.41 -8.86 7.42
N GLY A 114 -15.29 -9.93 6.63
CA GLY A 114 -14.06 -10.31 5.97
C GLY A 114 -13.54 -9.18 5.08
N LEU A 115 -12.24 -8.92 5.17
CA LEU A 115 -11.54 -7.86 4.48
C LEU A 115 -10.72 -8.42 3.33
N SER A 116 -11.02 -7.99 2.09
CA SER A 116 -10.27 -8.39 0.89
C SER A 116 -9.26 -7.35 0.41
N ARG A 117 -9.38 -6.09 0.86
CA ARG A 117 -8.51 -4.98 0.47
C ARG A 117 -8.46 -3.90 1.55
N PHE A 118 -7.28 -3.34 1.80
CA PHE A 118 -7.05 -2.22 2.71
C PHE A 118 -5.90 -1.33 2.25
N LYS A 119 -5.84 -0.10 2.77
CA LYS A 119 -4.78 0.87 2.49
C LYS A 119 -3.55 0.64 3.37
N LEU A 120 -2.39 1.07 2.88
CA LEU A 120 -1.16 1.06 3.68
C LEU A 120 -1.32 1.88 4.98
N GLU A 121 -2.08 2.97 4.93
CA GLU A 121 -2.38 3.79 6.11
C GLU A 121 -3.10 2.98 7.21
N GLU A 122 -4.13 2.20 6.85
CA GLU A 122 -4.88 1.36 7.80
C GLU A 122 -3.95 0.33 8.49
N LEU A 123 -3.03 -0.28 7.73
CA LEU A 123 -2.02 -1.18 8.28
C LEU A 123 -1.04 -0.44 9.21
N SER A 124 -0.57 0.73 8.79
CA SER A 124 0.40 1.55 9.55
C SER A 124 -0.16 2.07 10.88
N GLN A 125 -1.49 2.24 10.94
CA GLN A 125 -2.26 2.63 12.12
C GLN A 125 -2.77 1.41 12.92
N GLU A 126 -2.30 0.20 12.58
CA GLU A 126 -2.64 -1.06 13.27
C GLU A 126 -4.15 -1.36 13.28
N GLN A 127 -4.87 -0.95 12.23
CA GLN A 127 -6.33 -1.11 12.13
C GLN A 127 -6.76 -2.46 11.54
N ILE A 128 -5.82 -3.33 11.19
CA ILE A 128 -6.10 -4.63 10.57
C ILE A 128 -5.80 -5.74 11.56
N GLN A 129 -6.71 -6.69 11.70
CA GLN A 129 -6.55 -7.85 12.58
C GLN A 129 -6.96 -9.14 11.86
N TYR A 130 -6.32 -10.24 12.22
CA TYR A 130 -6.81 -11.58 11.95
C TYR A 130 -7.81 -12.00 13.03
N VAL A 131 -8.88 -12.69 12.63
CA VAL A 131 -9.86 -13.30 13.52
C VAL A 131 -9.97 -14.78 13.16
N HIS A 132 -9.60 -15.64 14.11
CA HIS A 132 -9.73 -17.09 14.03
C HIS A 132 -11.19 -17.51 14.14
N ASP A 133 -11.60 -18.51 13.37
CA ASP A 133 -12.98 -19.01 13.31
C ASP A 133 -13.29 -20.13 14.31
N VAL A 134 -12.37 -20.43 15.23
CA VAL A 134 -12.49 -21.48 16.26
C VAL A 134 -12.44 -22.90 15.67
N SER A 135 -12.05 -23.05 14.40
CA SER A 135 -11.78 -24.36 13.83
C SER A 135 -10.48 -24.95 14.39
N GLU A 136 -10.40 -26.28 14.40
CA GLU A 136 -9.18 -26.99 14.80
C GLU A 136 -8.05 -26.70 13.80
N GLY A 137 -6.97 -26.07 14.27
CA GLY A 137 -5.79 -25.76 13.44
C GLY A 137 -4.77 -24.91 14.20
N THR A 138 -3.49 -25.31 14.15
CA THR A 138 -2.38 -24.58 14.79
C THR A 138 -1.64 -23.65 13.82
N GLU A 139 -1.95 -23.74 12.53
CA GLU A 139 -1.31 -22.98 11.46
C GLU A 139 -2.36 -22.50 10.46
N ASP A 140 -2.18 -21.29 9.97
CA ASP A 140 -2.97 -20.69 8.90
C ASP A 140 -2.08 -19.77 8.06
N SER A 141 -2.54 -19.37 6.89
CA SER A 141 -1.76 -18.47 6.03
C SER A 141 -2.63 -17.74 5.04
N LEU A 142 -2.16 -16.58 4.59
CA LEU A 142 -2.82 -15.83 3.53
C LEU A 142 -1.79 -15.24 2.56
N VAL A 143 -2.16 -15.18 1.28
CA VAL A 143 -1.38 -14.52 0.25
C VAL A 143 -1.87 -13.09 0.10
N LEU A 144 -0.98 -12.14 0.36
CA LEU A 144 -1.22 -10.71 0.20
C LEU A 144 -0.53 -10.20 -1.06
N GLN A 145 -1.18 -9.29 -1.79
CA GLN A 145 -0.53 -8.49 -2.83
C GLN A 145 -0.41 -7.05 -2.36
N VAL A 146 0.82 -6.55 -2.28
CA VAL A 146 1.15 -5.14 -2.06
C VAL A 146 1.25 -4.47 -3.42
N ASN A 147 0.52 -3.38 -3.65
CA ASN A 147 0.41 -2.74 -4.95
C ASN A 147 0.27 -1.21 -4.80
N ASP A 148 1.05 -0.45 -5.57
CA ASP A 148 1.10 1.02 -5.56
C ASP A 148 0.39 1.67 -6.76
N GLY A 149 -0.30 0.87 -7.57
CA GLY A 149 -0.93 1.25 -8.84
C GLY A 149 -0.08 1.02 -10.09
N HIS A 150 1.22 0.79 -9.97
CA HIS A 150 2.16 0.61 -11.08
C HIS A 150 2.99 -0.69 -10.95
N SER A 151 3.49 -0.95 -9.76
CA SER A 151 4.25 -2.13 -9.35
C SER A 151 3.49 -2.92 -8.30
N TYR A 152 3.77 -4.23 -8.24
CA TYR A 152 3.22 -5.08 -7.18
C TYR A 152 4.18 -6.18 -6.74
N GLN A 153 3.99 -6.65 -5.52
CA GLN A 153 4.67 -7.81 -4.95
C GLN A 153 3.69 -8.66 -4.15
N ASN A 154 3.78 -9.99 -4.29
CA ASN A 154 3.00 -10.93 -3.48
C ASN A 154 3.85 -11.42 -2.30
N VAL A 155 3.23 -11.54 -1.12
CA VAL A 155 3.85 -12.10 0.09
C VAL A 155 2.93 -13.10 0.77
N LEU A 156 3.52 -14.11 1.40
CA LEU A 156 2.80 -15.09 2.21
C LEU A 156 2.94 -14.69 3.68
N LEU A 157 1.83 -14.33 4.32
CA LEU A 157 1.79 -14.11 5.77
C LEU A 157 1.40 -15.42 6.44
N GLN A 158 2.29 -15.95 7.27
CA GLN A 158 2.02 -17.12 8.11
C GLN A 158 1.34 -16.70 9.41
N ILE A 159 0.44 -17.54 9.91
CA ILE A 159 -0.26 -17.36 11.18
C ILE A 159 -0.03 -18.62 12.01
N HIS A 160 0.48 -18.45 13.23
CA HIS A 160 0.69 -19.55 14.18
C HIS A 160 -0.30 -19.41 15.33
N ILE A 161 -1.08 -20.43 15.60
CA ILE A 161 -2.11 -20.48 16.63
C ILE A 161 -1.59 -21.37 17.76
N THR A 162 -1.32 -20.77 18.92
CA THR A 162 -0.80 -21.49 20.09
C THR A 162 -1.96 -21.92 20.98
N HIS A 163 -2.13 -23.24 21.17
CA HIS A 163 -3.10 -23.78 22.13
C HIS A 163 -2.41 -23.95 23.49
N LYS A 164 -3.01 -23.40 24.55
CA LYS A 164 -2.59 -23.79 25.91
C LYS A 164 -2.97 -25.26 26.11
N SER A 165 -1.98 -26.11 26.34
CA SER A 165 -2.20 -27.50 26.76
C SER A 165 -3.15 -27.55 27.97
N GLN A 166 -4.21 -28.36 27.88
CA GLN A 166 -4.96 -28.84 29.04
C GLN A 166 -4.21 -30.00 29.75
N ASP A 167 -2.92 -29.87 30.04
CA ASP A 167 -2.25 -30.74 31.01
C ASP A 167 -2.21 -30.04 32.36
N SER A 168 -3.38 -29.95 32.99
CA SER A 168 -3.45 -29.84 34.44
C SER A 168 -3.73 -31.24 34.96
N PRO A 169 -2.76 -31.96 35.57
CA PRO A 169 -3.08 -33.26 36.14
C PRO A 169 -4.12 -33.08 37.24
N HIS A 170 -5.29 -33.68 37.06
CA HIS A 170 -6.23 -33.86 38.16
C HIS A 170 -5.76 -35.03 39.00
N LEU A 171 -5.43 -34.78 40.26
CA LEU A 171 -5.19 -35.84 41.22
C LEU A 171 -6.55 -36.50 41.52
N VAL A 172 -6.80 -37.65 40.89
CA VAL A 172 -7.84 -38.58 41.33
C VAL A 172 -7.18 -39.54 42.30
N THR A 173 -7.16 -39.21 43.58
CA THR A 173 -7.24 -40.16 44.72
C THR A 173 -7.24 -39.41 46.05
#